data_AF-A0A392NW66-F1
#
_entry.id   AF-A0A392NW66-F1
#
_cell.length_a   1.000
_cell.length_b   1.000
_cell.length_c   1.000
_cell.angle_alpha   90.00
_cell.angle_beta   90.00
_cell.angle_gamma   90.00
#
_symmetry.space_group_name_H-M   'P 1'
#
loop_
_entity.id
_entity.type
_entity.pdbx_description
1 polymer ?
#
loop_
_entity_poly.entity_id
_entity_poly.type
_entity_poly.pdbx_seq_one_letter_code
_entity_poly.pdbx_strand_id
1 'polypeptide(L)'
;KDFQANVKRLVLAGVWDEIIEMLKRYELPDEFEGKKEWIVHGTRYRRLVEPLDIANYHRHLKNEDTGPYMNKARPKRYRYTQRWLEHANRLPKEEITESTFWAEVEELCSWISNNKPFEDVKERVLKLEQDIKKWTDNGELTKDVFSKDPTFIKLWETLPHEHKSTSCISTLFTVKG
;
A
#
# COMPACT_ATOMS: atom_id res chain seq x y z
N LYS A 1 -1.20 22.49 -0.44
CA LYS A 1 -0.69 21.47 0.51
C LYS A 1 -0.13 20.26 -0.25
N ASP A 2 -0.83 19.79 -1.27
CA ASP A 2 -0.43 18.64 -2.10
C ASP A 2 0.89 18.82 -2.84
N PHE A 3 1.16 20.03 -3.36
CA PHE A 3 2.45 20.34 -3.99
C PHE A 3 3.64 20.15 -3.03
N GLN A 4 3.50 20.61 -1.78
CA GLN A 4 4.56 20.45 -0.77
C GLN A 4 4.75 18.99 -0.37
N ALA A 5 3.66 18.22 -0.28
CA ALA A 5 3.73 16.78 -0.04
C ALA A 5 4.46 16.06 -1.19
N ASN A 6 4.18 16.45 -2.44
CA ASN A 6 4.86 15.92 -3.61
C ASN A 6 6.35 16.25 -3.64
N VAL A 7 6.75 17.49 -3.28
CA VAL A 7 8.17 17.86 -3.17
C VAL A 7 8.87 17.03 -2.09
N LYS A 8 8.26 16.89 -0.91
CA LYS A 8 8.83 16.06 0.18
C LYS A 8 8.94 14.58 -0.22
N ARG A 9 7.95 14.04 -0.94
CA ARG A 9 7.98 12.69 -1.51
C ARG A 9 9.21 12.49 -2.40
N LEU A 10 9.48 13.43 -3.31
CA LEU A 10 10.62 13.34 -4.24
C LEU A 10 11.97 13.43 -3.51
N VAL A 11 12.10 14.31 -2.52
CA VAL A 11 13.33 14.42 -1.71
C VAL A 11 13.59 13.12 -0.96
N LEU A 12 12.58 12.58 -0.28
CA LEU A 12 12.73 11.31 0.45
C LEU A 12 13.00 10.14 -0.50
N ALA A 13 12.36 10.11 -1.67
CA ALA A 13 12.65 9.10 -2.69
C ALA A 13 14.12 9.14 -3.13
N GLY A 14 14.68 10.32 -3.39
CA GLY A 14 16.10 10.47 -3.76
C GLY A 14 17.06 9.98 -2.69
N VAL A 15 16.80 10.33 -1.41
CA VAL A 15 17.63 9.86 -0.28
C VAL A 15 17.59 8.34 -0.16
N TRP A 16 16.40 7.74 -0.23
CA TRP A 16 16.27 6.29 -0.14
C TRP A 16 16.82 5.56 -1.36
N ASP A 17 16.66 6.11 -2.56
CA ASP A 17 17.25 5.53 -3.77
C ASP A 17 18.78 5.52 -3.65
N GLU A 18 19.42 6.60 -3.17
CA GLU A 18 20.87 6.61 -2.95
C GLU A 18 21.31 5.57 -1.90
N ILE A 19 20.59 5.45 -0.78
CA ILE A 19 20.89 4.42 0.24
C ILE A 19 20.85 3.01 -0.38
N ILE A 20 19.85 2.73 -1.23
CA ILE A 20 19.74 1.44 -1.91
C ILE A 20 20.84 1.24 -2.96
N GLU A 21 21.29 2.29 -3.65
CA GLU A 21 22.43 2.18 -4.55
C GLU A 21 23.75 1.95 -3.79
N MET A 22 24.00 2.67 -2.70
CA MET A 22 25.14 2.43 -1.81
C MET A 22 25.16 0.98 -1.31
N LEU A 23 24.00 0.45 -0.92
CA LEU A 23 23.86 -0.95 -0.51
C LEU A 23 24.27 -1.92 -1.63
N LYS A 24 23.81 -1.69 -2.86
CA LYS A 24 24.17 -2.54 -4.03
C LYS A 24 25.64 -2.43 -4.42
N ARG A 25 26.26 -1.27 -4.17
CA ARG A 25 27.70 -1.03 -4.39
C ARG A 25 28.57 -1.57 -3.26
N TYR A 26 27.99 -2.20 -2.24
CA TYR A 26 28.69 -2.69 -1.05
C TYR A 26 29.44 -1.56 -0.29
N GLU A 27 28.87 -0.36 -0.30
CA GLU A 27 29.42 0.83 0.38
C GLU A 27 28.90 0.98 1.82
N LEU A 28 28.00 0.08 2.24
CA LEU A 28 27.43 0.03 3.59
C LEU A 28 27.91 -1.24 4.32
N PRO A 29 27.97 -1.22 5.67
CA PRO A 29 28.32 -2.41 6.44
C PRO A 29 27.39 -3.59 6.16
N ASP A 30 27.90 -4.82 6.19
CA ASP A 30 27.13 -6.05 5.92
C ASP A 30 25.88 -6.19 6.82
N GLU A 31 25.97 -5.71 8.06
CA GLU A 31 24.88 -5.73 9.03
C GLU A 31 23.82 -4.63 8.82
N PHE A 32 24.00 -3.72 7.87
CA PHE A 32 23.17 -2.53 7.68
C PHE A 32 21.68 -2.85 7.56
N GLU A 33 21.32 -3.83 6.72
CA GLU A 33 19.93 -4.24 6.48
C GLU A 33 19.26 -4.83 7.73
N GLY A 34 20.05 -5.30 8.70
CA GLY A 34 19.58 -5.85 9.98
C GLY A 34 19.52 -4.83 11.11
N LYS A 35 20.01 -3.60 10.92
CA LYS A 35 20.02 -2.57 11.98
C LYS A 35 18.60 -2.11 12.28
N LYS A 36 18.19 -2.27 13.54
CA LYS A 36 16.84 -1.93 14.03
C LYS A 36 16.42 -0.51 13.66
N GLU A 37 17.32 0.46 13.77
CA GLU A 37 17.06 1.87 13.41
C GLU A 37 16.69 2.02 11.94
N TRP A 38 17.46 1.38 11.04
CA TRP A 38 17.22 1.42 9.60
C TRP A 38 15.94 0.69 9.20
N ILE A 39 15.61 -0.43 9.87
CA ILE A 39 14.33 -1.13 9.69
C ILE A 39 13.16 -0.21 10.08
N VAL A 40 13.26 0.48 11.23
CA VAL A 40 12.22 1.42 11.70
C VAL A 40 12.07 2.60 10.74
N HIS A 41 13.18 3.22 10.33
CA HIS A 41 13.15 4.33 9.38
C HIS A 41 12.60 3.92 8.02
N GLY A 42 13.03 2.77 7.50
CA GLY A 42 12.54 2.21 6.23
C GLY A 42 11.06 1.89 6.27
N THR A 43 10.60 1.28 7.35
CA THR A 43 9.17 0.96 7.55
C THR A 43 8.33 2.23 7.63
N ARG A 44 8.75 3.23 8.41
CA ARG A 44 8.04 4.50 8.53
C ARG A 44 8.01 5.27 7.21
N TYR A 45 9.13 5.31 6.49
CA TYR A 45 9.21 5.91 5.16
C TYR A 45 8.23 5.24 4.19
N ARG A 46 8.27 3.90 4.11
CA ARG A 46 7.39 3.11 3.24
C ARG A 46 5.92 3.40 3.54
N ARG A 47 5.50 3.35 4.80
CA ARG A 47 4.11 3.65 5.23
C ARG A 47 3.64 5.06 4.88
N LEU A 48 4.52 6.06 4.94
CA LEU A 48 4.16 7.45 4.69
C LEU A 48 4.20 7.84 3.21
N VAL A 49 5.13 7.27 2.44
CA VAL A 49 5.48 7.79 1.11
C VAL A 49 5.03 6.85 0.00
N GLU A 50 4.99 5.53 0.21
CA GLU A 50 4.53 4.60 -0.82
C GLU A 50 3.08 4.84 -1.25
N PRO A 51 2.12 5.13 -0.33
CA PRO A 51 0.76 5.54 -0.73
C PRO A 51 0.74 6.76 -1.66
N LEU A 52 1.64 7.74 -1.44
CA LEU A 52 1.73 8.93 -2.28
C LEU A 52 2.32 8.62 -3.66
N ASP A 53 3.28 7.69 -3.73
CA ASP A 53 3.83 7.20 -5.00
C ASP A 53 2.77 6.41 -5.80
N ILE A 54 1.96 5.58 -5.14
CA ILE A 54 0.84 4.85 -5.76
C ILE A 54 -0.21 5.84 -6.28
N ALA A 55 -0.66 6.79 -5.45
CA ALA A 55 -1.61 7.81 -5.87
C ALA A 55 -1.07 8.60 -7.07
N ASN A 56 0.22 8.96 -7.06
CA ASN A 56 0.85 9.62 -8.20
C ASN A 56 0.94 8.72 -9.44
N TYR A 57 1.12 7.42 -9.28
CA TYR A 57 1.18 6.45 -10.38
C TYR A 57 -0.16 6.37 -11.13
N HIS A 58 -1.26 6.16 -10.40
CA HIS A 58 -2.60 6.07 -10.97
C HIS A 58 -3.13 7.42 -11.45
N ARG A 59 -2.79 8.53 -10.77
CA ARG A 59 -3.15 9.90 -11.22
C ARG A 59 -2.65 10.23 -12.62
N HIS A 60 -1.50 9.68 -13.03
CA HIS A 60 -0.92 9.90 -14.35
C HIS A 60 -1.22 8.75 -15.33
N LEU A 61 -2.23 7.91 -15.03
CA LEU A 61 -2.67 6.77 -15.85
C LEU A 61 -1.55 5.79 -16.22
N LYS A 62 -0.45 5.76 -15.46
CA LYS A 62 0.69 4.90 -15.78
C LYS A 62 0.35 3.40 -15.70
N ASN A 63 -0.71 3.05 -14.98
CA ASN A 63 -1.25 1.71 -14.94
C ASN A 63 -1.77 1.24 -16.31
N GLU A 64 -2.24 2.15 -17.17
CA GLU A 64 -2.69 1.82 -18.53
C GLU A 64 -1.50 1.57 -19.47
N ASP A 65 -0.43 2.37 -19.35
CA ASP A 65 0.76 2.25 -20.21
C ASP A 65 1.71 1.14 -19.75
N THR A 66 1.98 1.05 -18.45
CA THR A 66 3.03 0.21 -17.88
C THR A 66 2.47 -1.07 -17.25
N GLY A 67 1.19 -1.07 -16.85
CA GLY A 67 0.52 -2.18 -16.18
C GLY A 67 0.45 -2.03 -14.65
N PRO A 68 0.08 -3.09 -13.92
CA PRO A 68 -0.17 -3.01 -12.48
C PRO A 68 1.03 -2.52 -11.68
N TYR A 69 0.78 -1.63 -10.71
CA TYR A 69 1.83 -1.01 -9.88
C TYR A 69 2.74 -2.05 -9.24
N MET A 70 2.14 -3.08 -8.63
CA MET A 70 2.86 -4.13 -7.92
C MET A 70 3.86 -4.90 -8.81
N ASN A 71 3.50 -5.09 -10.08
CA ASN A 71 4.29 -5.90 -11.01
C ASN A 71 5.43 -5.10 -11.63
N LYS A 72 5.12 -3.95 -12.24
CA LYS A 72 6.07 -3.26 -13.13
C LYS A 72 6.59 -1.92 -12.62
N ALA A 73 5.92 -1.29 -11.65
CA ALA A 73 6.23 0.09 -11.27
C ALA A 73 6.77 0.28 -9.86
N ARG A 74 6.51 -0.66 -8.95
CA ARG A 74 6.88 -0.55 -7.54
C ARG A 74 8.39 -0.33 -7.35
N PRO A 75 8.84 0.85 -6.87
CA PRO A 75 10.25 1.17 -6.71
C PRO A 75 11.01 0.21 -5.79
N LYS A 76 12.30 -0.01 -6.07
CA LYS A 76 13.16 -0.93 -5.30
C LYS A 76 13.25 -0.54 -3.82
N ARG A 77 13.34 0.75 -3.50
CA ARG A 77 13.38 1.26 -2.12
C ARG A 77 12.27 0.75 -1.21
N TYR A 78 11.05 0.54 -1.72
CA TYR A 78 9.97 -0.05 -0.93
C TYR A 78 10.10 -1.57 -0.79
N ARG A 79 10.57 -2.24 -1.85
CA ARG A 79 10.80 -3.69 -1.82
C ARG A 79 11.91 -4.06 -0.83
N TYR A 80 12.99 -3.28 -0.75
CA TYR A 80 14.07 -3.51 0.22
C TYR A 80 13.60 -3.28 1.65
N THR A 81 13.01 -2.11 1.93
CA THR A 81 12.54 -1.78 3.29
C THR A 81 11.42 -2.70 3.79
N GLN A 82 10.57 -3.23 2.91
CA GLN A 82 9.65 -4.31 3.25
C GLN A 82 10.40 -5.59 3.64
N ARG A 83 11.34 -6.06 2.82
CA ARG A 83 12.10 -7.29 3.08
C ARG A 83 12.91 -7.21 4.37
N TRP A 84 13.48 -6.06 4.70
CA TRP A 84 14.21 -5.86 5.96
C TRP A 84 13.29 -6.09 7.16
N LEU A 85 12.07 -5.53 7.13
CA LEU A 85 11.07 -5.72 8.17
C LEU A 85 10.60 -7.17 8.25
N GLU A 86 10.28 -7.79 7.11
CA GLU A 86 9.83 -9.18 7.04
C GLU A 86 10.89 -10.12 7.62
N HIS A 87 12.14 -9.95 7.23
CA HIS A 87 13.26 -10.76 7.72
C HIS A 87 13.48 -10.57 9.23
N ALA A 88 13.51 -9.32 9.70
CA ALA A 88 13.72 -9.01 11.12
C ALA A 88 12.64 -9.62 12.03
N ASN A 89 11.39 -9.66 11.55
CA ASN A 89 10.25 -10.20 12.29
C ASN A 89 9.94 -11.68 11.96
N ARG A 90 10.74 -12.31 11.08
CA ARG A 90 10.51 -13.68 10.57
C ARG A 90 9.11 -13.87 9.99
N LEU A 91 8.61 -12.84 9.31
CA LEU A 91 7.32 -12.86 8.65
C LEU A 91 7.44 -13.52 7.27
N PRO A 92 6.40 -14.21 6.79
CA PRO A 92 6.34 -14.63 5.40
C PRO A 92 6.35 -13.40 4.49
N LYS A 93 6.80 -13.60 3.26
CA LYS A 93 6.75 -12.56 2.24
C LYS A 93 5.29 -12.30 1.87
N GLU A 94 4.82 -11.09 2.11
CA GLU A 94 3.47 -10.67 1.74
C GLU A 94 3.48 -9.90 0.41
N GLU A 95 2.51 -10.20 -0.45
CA GLU A 95 2.37 -9.48 -1.72
C GLU A 95 1.78 -8.09 -1.52
N ILE A 96 0.69 -8.01 -0.76
CA ILE A 96 0.03 -6.76 -0.36
C ILE A 96 0.33 -6.49 1.11
N THR A 97 0.63 -5.24 1.41
CA THR A 97 1.06 -4.78 2.73
C THR A 97 0.34 -3.48 3.08
N GLU A 98 0.53 -3.02 4.31
CA GLU A 98 -0.07 -1.78 4.83
C GLU A 98 0.34 -0.54 4.04
N SER A 99 1.43 -0.59 3.26
CA SER A 99 1.88 0.51 2.40
C SER A 99 1.45 0.38 0.95
N THR A 100 1.01 -0.81 0.52
CA THR A 100 0.64 -1.10 -0.88
C THR A 100 -0.83 -1.37 -1.09
N PHE A 101 -1.65 -1.38 -0.03
CA PHE A 101 -3.08 -1.69 -0.14
C PHE A 101 -3.82 -0.78 -1.14
N TRP A 102 -3.41 0.48 -1.30
CA TRP A 102 -3.97 1.38 -2.32
C TRP A 102 -3.79 0.87 -3.74
N ALA A 103 -2.68 0.18 -4.05
CA ALA A 103 -2.50 -0.41 -5.36
C ALA A 103 -3.48 -1.56 -5.60
N GLU A 104 -3.79 -2.35 -4.55
CA GLU A 104 -4.81 -3.41 -4.63
C GLU A 104 -6.21 -2.82 -4.80
N VAL A 105 -6.53 -1.75 -4.07
CA VAL A 105 -7.81 -1.03 -4.18
C VAL A 105 -8.02 -0.51 -5.61
N GLU A 106 -7.01 0.14 -6.20
CA GLU A 106 -7.09 0.66 -7.56
C GLU A 106 -7.28 -0.44 -8.63
N GLU A 107 -6.58 -1.58 -8.49
CA GLU A 107 -6.74 -2.73 -9.38
C GLU A 107 -8.15 -3.35 -9.27
N LEU A 108 -8.64 -3.56 -8.04
CA LEU A 108 -10.00 -4.08 -7.81
C LEU A 108 -11.07 -3.12 -8.36
N CYS A 109 -10.92 -1.82 -8.11
CA CYS A 109 -11.77 -0.77 -8.68
C CYS A 109 -11.79 -0.83 -10.21
N SER A 110 -10.62 -0.97 -10.83
CA SER A 110 -10.48 -1.06 -12.28
C SER A 110 -11.19 -2.29 -12.83
N TRP A 111 -11.01 -3.47 -12.24
CA TRP A 111 -11.67 -4.68 -12.71
C TRP A 111 -13.19 -4.63 -12.57
N ILE A 112 -13.70 -4.16 -11.43
CA ILE A 112 -15.14 -4.03 -11.21
C ILE A 112 -15.72 -3.00 -12.19
N SER A 113 -15.04 -1.87 -12.40
CA SER A 113 -15.46 -0.85 -13.38
C SER A 113 -15.46 -1.38 -14.82
N ASN A 114 -14.62 -2.37 -15.12
CA ASN A 114 -14.57 -3.08 -16.40
C ASN A 114 -15.53 -4.28 -16.47
N ASN A 115 -16.58 -4.30 -15.64
CA ASN A 115 -17.62 -5.34 -15.58
C ASN A 115 -17.10 -6.75 -15.24
N LYS A 116 -15.94 -6.87 -14.57
CA LYS A 116 -15.50 -8.16 -14.04
C LYS A 116 -16.48 -8.62 -12.96
N PRO A 117 -17.00 -9.86 -13.02
CA PRO A 117 -17.90 -10.40 -12.00
C PRO A 117 -17.28 -10.34 -10.60
N PHE A 118 -18.08 -9.99 -9.59
CA PHE A 118 -17.61 -9.95 -8.21
C PHE A 118 -17.03 -11.30 -7.76
N GLU A 119 -17.63 -12.42 -8.15
CA GLU A 119 -17.13 -13.76 -7.79
C GLU A 119 -15.69 -14.01 -8.26
N ASP A 120 -15.25 -13.39 -9.36
CA ASP A 120 -13.87 -13.53 -9.85
C ASP A 120 -12.85 -12.73 -9.04
N VAL A 121 -13.30 -11.77 -8.22
CA VAL A 121 -12.45 -10.90 -7.39
C VAL A 121 -12.71 -11.06 -5.90
N LYS A 122 -13.73 -11.84 -5.52
CA LYS A 122 -14.23 -12.00 -4.16
C LYS A 122 -13.16 -12.42 -3.17
N GLU A 123 -12.32 -13.40 -3.51
CA GLU A 123 -11.25 -13.87 -2.63
C GLU A 123 -10.24 -12.76 -2.33
N ARG A 124 -9.91 -11.93 -3.33
CA ARG A 124 -8.99 -10.80 -3.17
C ARG A 124 -9.62 -9.69 -2.33
N VAL A 125 -10.90 -9.39 -2.56
CA VAL A 125 -11.65 -8.44 -1.73
C VAL A 125 -11.68 -8.92 -0.28
N LEU A 126 -12.06 -10.18 -0.02
CA LEU A 126 -12.10 -10.75 1.33
C LEU A 126 -10.73 -10.70 2.02
N LYS A 127 -9.66 -11.05 1.29
CA LYS A 127 -8.30 -10.96 1.82
C LYS A 127 -7.93 -9.51 2.17
N LEU A 128 -8.17 -8.57 1.26
CA LEU A 128 -7.90 -7.15 1.47
C LEU A 128 -8.66 -6.62 2.70
N GLU A 129 -9.92 -6.99 2.90
CA GLU A 129 -10.71 -6.58 4.06
C GLU A 129 -10.13 -7.13 5.38
N GLN A 130 -9.74 -8.41 5.40
CA GLN A 130 -9.10 -9.03 6.56
C GLN A 130 -7.77 -8.34 6.90
N ASP A 131 -6.97 -8.05 5.87
CA ASP A 131 -5.70 -7.35 6.03
C ASP A 131 -5.88 -5.91 6.52
N ILE A 132 -6.84 -5.16 5.96
CA ILE A 132 -7.21 -3.82 6.42
C ILE A 132 -7.61 -3.83 7.89
N LYS A 133 -8.45 -4.80 8.30
CA LYS A 133 -8.85 -4.93 9.69
C LYS A 133 -7.63 -5.18 10.59
N LYS A 134 -6.75 -6.12 10.21
CA LYS A 134 -5.52 -6.44 10.93
C LYS A 134 -4.60 -5.22 11.06
N TRP A 135 -4.33 -4.50 9.97
CA TRP A 135 -3.48 -3.31 9.99
C TRP A 135 -4.10 -2.17 10.81
N THR A 136 -5.42 -2.04 10.81
CA THR A 136 -6.13 -1.07 11.66
C THR A 136 -6.04 -1.43 13.14
N ASP A 137 -6.26 -2.70 13.49
CA ASP A 137 -6.17 -3.20 14.87
C ASP A 137 -4.76 -3.06 15.43
N ASN A 138 -3.73 -3.21 14.57
CA ASN A 138 -2.33 -3.02 14.92
C ASN A 138 -1.89 -1.53 14.95
N GLY A 139 -2.78 -0.60 14.63
CA GLY A 139 -2.48 0.85 14.59
C GLY A 139 -1.57 1.27 13.44
N GLU A 140 -1.46 0.46 12.39
CA GLU A 140 -0.64 0.74 11.19
C GLU A 140 -1.40 1.60 10.18
N LEU A 141 -2.72 1.43 10.14
CA LEU A 141 -3.66 2.25 9.38
C LEU A 141 -4.67 2.92 10.32
N THR A 142 -5.03 4.15 10.01
CA THR A 142 -6.00 4.92 10.79
C THR A 142 -7.35 4.93 10.08
N LYS A 143 -8.45 4.90 10.83
CA LYS A 143 -9.82 4.76 10.28
C LYS A 143 -10.23 5.92 9.35
N ASP A 144 -9.61 7.08 9.52
CA ASP A 144 -9.82 8.26 8.68
C ASP A 144 -9.24 8.12 7.27
N VAL A 145 -8.30 7.20 7.05
CA VAL A 145 -7.75 6.88 5.72
C VAL A 145 -8.83 6.32 4.79
N PHE A 146 -9.76 5.53 5.34
CA PHE A 146 -10.79 4.84 4.55
C PHE A 146 -12.06 5.67 4.39
N SER A 147 -12.51 6.28 5.49
CA SER A 147 -13.82 6.97 5.56
C SER A 147 -13.90 8.26 4.75
N LYS A 148 -12.76 8.78 4.27
CA LYS A 148 -12.68 10.05 3.53
C LYS A 148 -12.13 9.92 2.12
N ASP A 149 -11.63 8.74 1.74
CA ASP A 149 -11.02 8.56 0.44
C ASP A 149 -12.06 8.13 -0.60
N PRO A 150 -12.21 8.90 -1.71
CA PRO A 150 -13.24 8.64 -2.70
C PRO A 150 -13.02 7.34 -3.47
N THR A 151 -11.78 6.89 -3.66
CA THR A 151 -11.49 5.65 -4.37
C THR A 151 -11.92 4.44 -3.55
N PHE A 152 -11.65 4.44 -2.25
CA PHE A 152 -12.07 3.35 -1.38
C PHE A 152 -13.59 3.32 -1.18
N ILE A 153 -14.23 4.49 -1.04
CA ILE A 153 -15.69 4.60 -0.98
C ILE A 153 -16.31 4.06 -2.28
N LYS A 154 -15.78 4.44 -3.45
CA LYS A 154 -16.24 3.93 -4.74
C LYS A 154 -16.13 2.41 -4.83
N LEU A 155 -14.99 1.83 -4.43
CA LEU A 155 -14.84 0.37 -4.37
C LEU A 155 -15.95 -0.24 -3.52
N TRP A 156 -16.11 0.25 -2.29
CA TRP A 156 -17.09 -0.26 -1.33
C TRP A 156 -18.52 -0.19 -1.86
N GLU A 157 -18.92 0.94 -2.44
CA GLU A 157 -20.26 1.11 -2.99
C GLU A 157 -20.58 0.11 -4.11
N THR A 158 -19.59 -0.23 -4.94
CA THR A 158 -19.74 -1.20 -6.03
C THR A 158 -19.85 -2.67 -5.58
N LEU A 159 -19.48 -2.97 -4.33
CA LEU A 159 -19.59 -4.35 -3.81
C LEU A 159 -21.05 -4.77 -3.56
N PRO A 160 -21.39 -6.06 -3.74
CA PRO A 160 -22.73 -6.57 -3.49
C PRO A 160 -23.22 -6.31 -2.06
N HIS A 161 -24.53 -6.08 -1.90
CA HIS A 161 -25.14 -5.83 -0.59
C HIS A 161 -24.93 -7.00 0.39
N GLU A 162 -25.08 -8.23 -0.08
CA GLU A 162 -24.88 -9.46 0.72
C GLU A 162 -23.44 -9.61 1.23
N HIS A 163 -22.46 -9.16 0.43
CA HIS A 163 -21.06 -9.13 0.86
C HIS A 163 -20.86 -8.06 1.94
N LYS A 164 -21.36 -6.84 1.70
CA LYS A 164 -21.21 -5.72 2.65
C LYS A 164 -21.80 -6.00 4.03
N SER A 165 -22.92 -6.73 4.11
CA SER A 165 -23.56 -7.05 5.38
C SER A 165 -22.76 -8.03 6.25
N THR A 166 -21.87 -8.82 5.65
CA THR A 166 -21.04 -9.82 6.35
C THR A 166 -19.57 -9.40 6.44
N SER A 167 -19.19 -8.29 5.80
CA SER A 167 -17.82 -7.79 5.75
C SER A 167 -17.30 -7.37 7.13
N CYS A 168 -16.03 -7.73 7.39
CA CYS A 168 -15.35 -7.44 8.65
C CYS A 168 -14.92 -5.96 8.79
N ILE A 169 -14.98 -5.19 7.70
CA ILE A 169 -14.67 -3.75 7.69
C ILE A 169 -15.93 -2.87 7.57
N SER A 170 -17.13 -3.45 7.58
CA SER A 170 -18.41 -2.73 7.53
C SER A 170 -18.50 -1.59 8.57
N THR A 171 -17.94 -1.82 9.77
CA THR A 171 -17.92 -0.82 10.85
C THR A 171 -17.04 0.41 10.58
N LEU A 172 -16.15 0.37 9.58
CA LEU A 172 -15.36 1.53 9.16
C LEU A 172 -16.23 2.59 8.46
N PHE A 173 -17.38 2.17 7.92
CA PHE A 173 -18.30 3.02 7.16
C PHE A 173 -19.56 3.42 7.92
N THR A 174 -19.85 2.75 9.04
CA THR A 174 -20.94 3.16 9.93
C THR A 174 -20.55 4.42 10.67
N VAL A 175 -21.10 5.55 10.21
CA VAL A 175 -21.07 6.83 10.92
C VAL A 175 -21.70 6.60 12.31
N LYS A 176 -20.93 6.76 13.38
CA LYS A 176 -21.54 7.09 14.67
C LYS A 176 -22.14 8.48 14.51
N GLY A 177 -23.47 8.52 14.38
CA GLY A 177 -24.26 9.74 14.54
C GLY A 177 -24.09 10.32 15.94
#